data_AF-A0A2V4WT16-F1
#
_entry.id   AF-A0A2V4WT16-F1
#
_cell.length_a   1.000
_cell.length_b   1.000
_cell.length_c   1.000
_cell.angle_alpha   90.00
_cell.angle_beta   90.00
_cell.angle_gamma   90.00
#
_symmetry.space_group_name_H-M   'P 1'
#
loop_
_entity.id
_entity.type
_entity.pdbx_description
1 polymer ?
#
loop_
_entity_poly.entity_id
_entity_poly.type
_entity_poly.pdbx_seq_one_letter_code
_entity_poly.pdbx_strand_id
1 'polypeptide(L)'
;MLNHATYHIQNRCKQFEKTVNNKTNIFIKKAISIHGKQYDYSKSEYKNVDSKVEIICKIPEHGTFFQTPYKHLNRKQGCPICGIEKSKSKRTKPFSKFLAQAIKIHGKKYDYSKSELDYNGAFSKIIITCKKHGDFRQTPDNHVNDGKGCYECGLDGHSLLFSRTQEEFLELAKEVHGNKYDYSLAEYKGADKKVTIICKEHGKWKQFASSHLKGHNCPSCTGNSGLTKDEFVEKAVKQHGEIYNYDKVNYVNAHQKVKIECPVHGFFKQAPTDHIYSNGKGCPKCKETTGERKIRLYLESQGINYKYQKRFKDCNHKTTLPFDFYLPDSKTLIEFDGIQHFEPVSIWGGEKALKSQQKRDEIKNEFALENNYKLIRINYLELEKIEYILNSEIKTAYNNGYK
;
A
#
# COMPACT_ATOMS: atom_id res chain seq x y z
N MET A 1 10.31 -63.70 -66.43
CA MET A 1 11.33 -62.69 -66.06
C MET A 1 11.17 -62.12 -64.64
N LEU A 2 9.95 -61.97 -64.08
CA LEU A 2 9.76 -61.46 -62.71
C LEU A 2 10.32 -62.36 -61.57
N ASN A 3 10.37 -63.68 -61.74
CA ASN A 3 10.86 -64.60 -60.69
C ASN A 3 12.40 -64.67 -60.56
N HIS A 4 13.15 -64.28 -61.60
CA HIS A 4 14.62 -64.29 -61.56
C HIS A 4 15.17 -63.00 -60.89
N ALA A 5 14.50 -61.87 -61.10
CA ALA A 5 14.85 -60.59 -60.46
C ALA A 5 14.58 -60.59 -58.95
N THR A 6 13.45 -61.17 -58.51
CA THR A 6 13.09 -61.32 -57.09
C THR A 6 14.04 -62.27 -56.34
N TYR A 7 14.46 -63.37 -56.97
CA TYR A 7 15.48 -64.29 -56.40
C TYR A 7 16.85 -63.61 -56.22
N HIS A 8 17.31 -62.82 -57.22
CA HIS A 8 18.56 -62.08 -57.09
C HIS A 8 18.51 -60.97 -56.04
N ILE A 9 17.38 -60.25 -55.90
CA ILE A 9 17.20 -59.22 -54.86
C ILE A 9 17.20 -59.86 -53.47
N GLN A 10 16.46 -60.96 -53.26
CA GLN A 10 16.43 -61.68 -51.98
C GLN A 10 17.81 -62.23 -51.58
N ASN A 11 18.60 -62.77 -52.52
CA ASN A 11 19.95 -63.23 -52.24
C ASN A 11 20.94 -62.09 -51.97
N ARG A 12 20.77 -60.93 -52.63
CA ARG A 12 21.60 -59.75 -52.38
C ARG A 12 21.28 -59.10 -51.02
N CYS A 13 20.01 -59.08 -50.61
CA CYS A 13 19.59 -58.69 -49.26
C CYS A 13 20.16 -59.62 -48.19
N LYS A 14 20.08 -60.95 -48.37
CA LYS A 14 20.67 -61.93 -47.44
C LYS A 14 22.20 -61.80 -47.32
N GLN A 15 22.91 -61.53 -48.44
CA GLN A 15 24.36 -61.31 -48.44
C GLN A 15 24.75 -59.99 -47.72
N PHE A 16 23.93 -58.95 -47.88
CA PHE A 16 24.10 -57.66 -47.22
C PHE A 16 23.86 -57.75 -45.70
N GLU A 17 22.77 -58.40 -45.28
CA GLU A 17 22.45 -58.68 -43.87
C GLU A 17 23.56 -59.47 -43.18
N LYS A 18 24.10 -60.50 -43.84
CA LYS A 18 25.23 -61.30 -43.31
C LYS A 18 26.50 -60.46 -43.13
N THR A 19 26.74 -59.49 -44.00
CA THR A 19 27.92 -58.59 -43.95
C THR A 19 27.77 -57.51 -42.86
N VAL A 20 26.59 -56.93 -42.71
CA VAL A 20 26.27 -55.96 -41.66
C VAL A 20 26.32 -56.60 -40.27
N ASN A 21 25.80 -57.83 -40.13
CA ASN A 21 25.86 -58.58 -38.88
C ASN A 21 27.32 -58.92 -38.49
N ASN A 22 28.17 -59.26 -39.46
CA ASN A 22 29.60 -59.50 -39.20
C ASN A 22 30.33 -58.23 -38.71
N LYS A 23 30.09 -57.07 -39.34
CA LYS A 23 30.69 -55.79 -38.92
C LYS A 23 30.24 -55.36 -37.53
N THR A 24 28.96 -55.56 -37.21
CA THR A 24 28.39 -55.31 -35.87
C THR A 24 29.03 -56.21 -34.82
N ASN A 25 29.19 -57.50 -35.10
CA ASN A 25 29.87 -58.43 -34.19
C ASN A 25 31.34 -58.06 -33.95
N ILE A 26 32.05 -57.58 -34.98
CA ILE A 26 33.44 -57.08 -34.83
C ILE A 26 33.48 -55.84 -33.93
N PHE A 27 32.54 -54.90 -34.11
CA PHE A 27 32.41 -53.74 -33.23
C PHE A 27 32.17 -54.15 -31.78
N ILE A 28 31.20 -55.05 -31.52
CA ILE A 28 30.86 -55.52 -30.17
C ILE A 28 32.06 -56.20 -29.50
N LYS A 29 32.78 -57.08 -30.23
CA LYS A 29 34.00 -57.73 -29.69
C LYS A 29 35.07 -56.71 -29.27
N LYS A 30 35.29 -55.67 -30.09
CA LYS A 30 36.23 -54.58 -29.76
C LYS A 30 35.73 -53.70 -28.60
N ALA A 31 34.42 -53.48 -28.51
CA ALA A 31 33.84 -52.68 -27.43
C ALA A 31 33.96 -53.41 -26.08
N ILE A 32 33.67 -54.72 -26.06
CA ILE A 32 33.85 -55.58 -24.87
C ILE A 32 35.32 -55.68 -24.46
N SER A 33 36.28 -55.71 -25.39
CA SER A 33 37.70 -55.76 -25.00
C SER A 33 38.18 -54.46 -24.34
N ILE A 34 37.61 -53.30 -24.69
CA ILE A 34 37.99 -52.00 -24.14
C ILE A 34 37.24 -51.71 -22.83
N HIS A 35 35.94 -51.97 -22.80
CA HIS A 35 35.05 -51.59 -21.70
C HIS A 35 34.67 -52.74 -20.77
N GLY A 36 35.11 -53.97 -21.07
CA GLY A 36 34.77 -55.16 -20.32
C GLY A 36 33.26 -55.43 -20.33
N LYS A 37 32.73 -55.86 -19.18
CA LYS A 37 31.31 -56.19 -19.01
C LYS A 37 30.44 -55.00 -18.59
N GLN A 38 30.86 -53.74 -18.79
CA GLN A 38 30.16 -52.54 -18.30
C GLN A 38 28.91 -52.16 -19.11
N TYR A 39 28.79 -52.63 -20.35
CA TYR A 39 27.71 -52.27 -21.27
C TYR A 39 27.02 -53.51 -21.85
N ASP A 40 25.77 -53.33 -22.24
CA ASP A 40 25.03 -54.25 -23.11
C ASP A 40 24.88 -53.62 -24.50
N TYR A 41 25.15 -54.43 -25.53
CA TYR A 41 25.15 -54.08 -26.94
C TYR A 41 24.06 -54.85 -27.72
N SER A 42 23.12 -55.48 -27.02
CA SER A 42 22.01 -56.27 -27.60
C SER A 42 21.20 -55.52 -28.65
N LYS A 43 21.16 -54.19 -28.59
CA LYS A 43 20.48 -53.29 -29.55
C LYS A 43 21.44 -52.49 -30.44
N SER A 44 22.74 -52.76 -30.38
CA SER A 44 23.72 -51.98 -31.15
C SER A 44 23.77 -52.43 -32.61
N GLU A 45 23.51 -51.50 -33.55
CA GLU A 45 23.67 -51.74 -35.00
C GLU A 45 24.80 -50.89 -35.59
N TYR A 46 25.88 -51.53 -36.06
CA TYR A 46 27.02 -50.81 -36.62
C TYR A 46 26.84 -50.52 -38.12
N LYS A 47 26.87 -49.23 -38.48
CA LYS A 47 26.89 -48.77 -39.89
C LYS A 47 28.28 -48.32 -40.33
N ASN A 48 28.85 -47.33 -39.64
CA ASN A 48 30.20 -46.82 -39.86
C ASN A 48 30.74 -46.18 -38.56
N VAL A 49 31.97 -45.67 -38.58
CA VAL A 49 32.67 -45.16 -37.37
C VAL A 49 32.07 -43.89 -36.77
N ASP A 50 31.32 -43.12 -37.58
CA ASP A 50 30.75 -41.82 -37.23
C ASP A 50 29.24 -41.85 -36.97
N SER A 51 28.57 -42.94 -37.37
CA SER A 51 27.15 -43.17 -37.07
C SER A 51 26.99 -43.59 -35.63
N LYS A 52 26.05 -42.97 -34.91
CA LYS A 52 25.78 -43.33 -33.51
C LYS A 52 25.22 -44.75 -33.41
N VAL A 53 25.69 -45.49 -32.42
CA VAL A 53 25.17 -46.79 -31.99
C VAL A 53 24.47 -46.65 -30.64
N GLU A 54 23.43 -47.44 -30.44
CA GLU A 54 22.73 -47.56 -29.16
C GLU A 54 23.52 -48.46 -28.21
N ILE A 55 23.85 -47.97 -27.02
CA ILE A 55 24.63 -48.71 -26.01
C ILE A 55 23.89 -48.60 -24.68
N ILE A 56 23.72 -49.72 -23.99
CA ILE A 56 23.00 -49.78 -22.72
C ILE A 56 24.02 -49.87 -21.59
N CYS A 57 23.99 -48.91 -20.65
CA CYS A 57 24.77 -49.00 -19.43
C CYS A 57 24.15 -50.04 -18.50
N LYS A 58 24.96 -50.93 -17.91
CA LYS A 58 24.44 -51.94 -16.98
C LYS A 58 24.00 -51.39 -15.63
N ILE A 59 24.31 -50.12 -15.33
CA ILE A 59 23.76 -49.43 -14.16
C ILE A 59 22.31 -49.06 -14.53
N PRO A 60 21.28 -49.65 -13.87
CA PRO A 60 19.88 -49.48 -14.28
C PRO A 60 19.43 -48.01 -14.34
N GLU A 61 19.93 -47.17 -13.43
CA GLU A 61 19.61 -45.73 -13.38
C GLU A 61 20.20 -44.92 -14.55
N HIS A 62 21.27 -45.42 -15.18
CA HIS A 62 21.92 -44.71 -16.29
C HIS A 62 21.29 -45.04 -17.65
N GLY A 63 20.73 -46.24 -17.79
CA GLY A 63 19.98 -46.68 -18.96
C GLY A 63 20.75 -46.63 -20.29
N THR A 64 20.02 -46.36 -21.37
CA THR A 64 20.54 -46.34 -22.75
C THR A 64 21.13 -44.98 -23.12
N PHE A 65 22.26 -44.98 -23.82
CA PHE A 65 22.85 -43.79 -24.42
C PHE A 65 23.36 -44.04 -25.84
N PHE A 66 23.58 -42.96 -26.61
CA PHE A 66 24.03 -43.04 -27.99
C PHE A 66 25.43 -42.43 -28.16
N GLN A 67 26.35 -43.19 -28.75
CA GLN A 67 27.71 -42.72 -29.07
C GLN A 67 28.18 -43.23 -30.41
N THR A 68 29.14 -42.55 -31.03
CA THR A 68 29.78 -43.04 -32.25
C THR A 68 30.81 -44.13 -31.90
N PRO A 69 30.97 -45.18 -32.73
CA PRO A 69 31.99 -46.19 -32.54
C PRO A 69 33.40 -45.61 -32.37
N TYR A 70 33.74 -44.54 -33.09
CA TYR A 70 35.02 -43.85 -32.89
C TYR A 70 35.19 -43.29 -31.47
N LYS A 71 34.18 -42.60 -30.92
CA LYS A 71 34.26 -42.06 -29.55
C LYS A 71 34.31 -43.20 -28.51
N HIS A 72 33.51 -44.23 -28.72
CA HIS A 72 33.41 -45.34 -27.77
C HIS A 72 34.68 -46.20 -27.77
N LEU A 73 35.24 -46.53 -28.93
CA LEU A 73 36.44 -47.38 -29.05
C LEU A 73 37.73 -46.57 -28.94
N ASN A 74 37.94 -45.57 -29.79
CA ASN A 74 39.23 -44.89 -29.92
C ASN A 74 39.46 -43.88 -28.79
N ARG A 75 38.43 -43.07 -28.45
CA ARG A 75 38.52 -42.13 -27.31
C ARG A 75 38.17 -42.79 -25.97
N LYS A 76 37.83 -44.09 -25.98
CA LYS A 76 37.45 -44.88 -24.80
C LYS A 76 36.36 -44.20 -23.95
N GLN A 77 35.46 -43.45 -24.60
CA GLN A 77 34.36 -42.78 -23.90
C GLN A 77 33.29 -43.79 -23.52
N GLY A 78 32.97 -43.81 -22.22
CA GLY A 78 31.93 -44.66 -21.64
C GLY A 78 30.62 -43.91 -21.44
N CYS A 79 29.73 -44.43 -20.59
CA CYS A 79 28.48 -43.76 -20.24
C CYS A 79 28.75 -42.33 -19.71
N PRO A 80 28.08 -41.29 -20.25
CA PRO A 80 28.26 -39.90 -19.80
C PRO A 80 27.97 -39.71 -18.31
N ILE A 81 26.96 -40.42 -17.78
CA ILE A 81 26.56 -40.31 -16.37
C ILE A 81 27.65 -40.91 -15.47
N CYS A 82 28.10 -42.13 -15.76
CA CYS A 82 29.28 -42.74 -15.12
C CYS A 82 30.51 -41.80 -15.14
N GLY A 83 30.76 -41.14 -16.27
CA GLY A 83 31.88 -40.21 -16.45
C GLY A 83 31.75 -38.97 -15.55
N ILE A 84 30.55 -38.42 -15.43
CA ILE A 84 30.24 -37.29 -14.54
C ILE A 84 30.42 -37.70 -13.07
N GLU A 85 29.88 -38.85 -12.66
CA GLU A 85 30.01 -39.38 -11.30
C GLU A 85 31.48 -39.60 -10.90
N LYS A 86 32.27 -40.25 -11.77
CA LYS A 86 33.72 -40.45 -11.57
C LYS A 86 34.48 -39.13 -11.47
N SER A 87 34.07 -38.11 -12.22
CA SER A 87 34.69 -36.79 -12.18
C SER A 87 34.27 -35.98 -10.95
N LYS A 88 33.04 -36.19 -10.47
CA LYS A 88 32.54 -35.59 -9.22
C LYS A 88 33.28 -36.19 -8.02
N SER A 89 33.37 -37.52 -7.92
CA SER A 89 34.06 -38.19 -6.81
C SER A 89 35.54 -37.81 -6.71
N LYS A 90 36.23 -37.62 -7.84
CA LYS A 90 37.62 -37.14 -7.85
C LYS A 90 37.80 -35.68 -7.40
N ARG A 91 36.80 -34.82 -7.64
CA ARG A 91 36.86 -33.39 -7.31
C ARG A 91 36.33 -33.07 -5.91
N THR A 92 35.46 -33.92 -5.35
CA THR A 92 34.92 -33.73 -4.01
C THR A 92 36.03 -33.90 -2.98
N LYS A 93 36.35 -32.82 -2.26
CA LYS A 93 37.25 -32.87 -1.11
C LYS A 93 36.60 -33.71 0.00
N PRO A 94 37.36 -34.45 0.82
CA PRO A 94 36.78 -35.19 1.94
C PRO A 94 36.22 -34.24 3.00
N PHE A 95 35.18 -34.68 3.72
CA PHE A 95 34.54 -33.88 4.78
C PHE A 95 35.55 -33.43 5.85
N SER A 96 36.50 -34.28 6.21
CA SER A 96 37.61 -33.96 7.14
C SER A 96 38.41 -32.72 6.72
N LYS A 97 38.64 -32.54 5.42
CA LYS A 97 39.34 -31.38 4.88
C LYS A 97 38.49 -30.12 4.99
N PHE A 98 37.19 -30.21 4.72
CA PHE A 98 36.26 -29.10 4.96
C PHE A 98 36.23 -28.72 6.44
N LEU A 99 36.08 -29.70 7.35
CA LEU A 99 36.02 -29.49 8.79
C LEU A 99 37.26 -28.76 9.31
N ALA A 100 38.45 -29.19 8.90
CA ALA A 100 39.71 -28.53 9.26
C ALA A 100 39.75 -27.06 8.80
N GLN A 101 39.27 -26.78 7.59
CA GLN A 101 39.21 -25.41 7.06
C GLN A 101 38.16 -24.55 7.78
N ALA A 102 37.00 -25.12 8.08
CA ALA A 102 35.92 -24.42 8.77
C ALA A 102 36.32 -24.05 10.21
N ILE A 103 36.96 -24.98 10.94
CA ILE A 103 37.53 -24.70 12.27
C ILE A 103 38.62 -23.63 12.21
N LYS A 104 39.46 -23.65 11.16
CA LYS A 104 40.51 -22.63 11.00
C LYS A 104 39.93 -21.22 10.86
N ILE A 105 38.79 -21.07 10.18
CA ILE A 105 38.21 -19.75 9.87
C ILE A 105 37.28 -19.26 10.97
N HIS A 106 36.45 -20.16 11.51
CA HIS A 106 35.40 -19.80 12.46
C HIS A 106 35.70 -20.23 13.90
N GLY A 107 36.83 -20.88 14.15
CA GLY A 107 37.22 -21.39 15.46
C GLY A 107 36.17 -22.35 16.02
N LYS A 108 35.75 -22.11 17.26
CA LYS A 108 34.75 -22.93 17.98
C LYS A 108 33.32 -22.38 17.88
N LYS A 109 33.03 -21.50 16.91
CA LYS A 109 31.73 -20.80 16.80
C LYS A 109 30.58 -21.70 16.32
N TYR A 110 30.89 -22.74 15.56
CA TYR A 110 29.91 -23.64 14.95
C TYR A 110 30.18 -25.11 15.27
N ASP A 111 29.12 -25.90 15.18
CA ASP A 111 29.13 -27.36 15.26
C ASP A 111 28.71 -27.93 13.89
N TYR A 112 29.43 -28.97 13.44
CA TYR A 112 29.29 -29.61 12.13
C TYR A 112 28.87 -31.08 12.23
N SER A 113 28.45 -31.56 13.40
CA SER A 113 28.09 -32.96 13.65
C SER A 113 26.95 -33.42 12.73
N LYS A 114 26.02 -32.53 12.41
CA LYS A 114 24.93 -32.77 11.44
C LYS A 114 25.35 -32.61 9.98
N SER A 115 26.48 -31.94 9.72
CA SER A 115 26.95 -31.64 8.37
C SER A 115 27.45 -32.88 7.63
N GLU A 116 27.97 -33.87 8.34
CA GLU A 116 28.60 -35.06 7.74
C GLU A 116 27.61 -35.88 6.91
N LEU A 117 26.37 -36.02 7.40
CA LEU A 117 25.30 -36.76 6.73
C LEU A 117 24.92 -36.16 5.36
N ASP A 118 24.98 -34.83 5.26
CA ASP A 118 24.54 -34.08 4.07
C ASP A 118 25.71 -33.72 3.13
N TYR A 119 26.96 -34.04 3.50
CA TYR A 119 28.13 -33.57 2.77
C TYR A 119 28.36 -34.33 1.46
N ASN A 120 28.18 -33.64 0.33
CA ASN A 120 28.43 -34.22 -1.00
C ASN A 120 29.32 -33.34 -1.91
N GLY A 121 29.97 -32.33 -1.34
CA GLY A 121 30.92 -31.44 -2.01
C GLY A 121 30.75 -29.96 -1.65
N ALA A 122 31.55 -29.11 -2.29
CA ALA A 122 31.71 -27.71 -1.88
C ALA A 122 30.46 -26.83 -2.10
N PHE A 123 29.60 -27.20 -3.05
CA PHE A 123 28.49 -26.35 -3.53
C PHE A 123 27.11 -26.83 -3.09
N SER A 124 27.02 -27.91 -2.32
CA SER A 124 25.76 -28.37 -1.76
C SER A 124 25.59 -27.88 -0.35
N LYS A 125 24.36 -27.48 0.01
CA LYS A 125 24.07 -26.93 1.33
C LYS A 125 24.12 -28.03 2.38
N ILE A 126 24.91 -27.81 3.42
CA ILE A 126 24.98 -28.64 4.62
C ILE A 126 24.30 -27.90 5.79
N ILE A 127 23.90 -28.64 6.81
CA ILE A 127 23.42 -28.08 8.09
C ILE A 127 24.63 -27.72 8.94
N ILE A 128 24.73 -26.47 9.37
CA ILE A 128 25.74 -25.97 10.31
C ILE A 128 25.00 -25.44 11.53
N THR A 129 25.44 -25.82 12.72
CA THR A 129 24.79 -25.39 13.97
C THR A 129 25.57 -24.23 14.58
N CYS A 130 24.94 -23.06 14.64
CA CYS A 130 25.43 -21.93 15.43
C CYS A 130 25.16 -22.17 16.91
N LYS A 131 26.18 -22.04 17.76
CA LYS A 131 26.02 -22.20 19.20
C LYS A 131 25.06 -21.19 19.86
N LYS A 132 24.79 -20.05 19.19
CA LYS A 132 23.86 -19.01 19.67
C LYS A 132 22.46 -19.14 19.06
N HIS A 133 22.39 -19.42 17.76
CA HIS A 133 21.15 -19.27 16.96
C HIS A 133 20.62 -20.60 16.41
N GLY A 134 21.28 -21.72 16.70
CA GLY A 134 20.87 -23.03 16.22
C GLY A 134 21.23 -23.30 14.75
N ASP A 135 20.49 -24.21 14.14
CA ASP A 135 20.79 -24.78 12.83
C ASP A 135 20.49 -23.82 11.67
N PHE A 136 21.43 -23.70 10.73
CA PHE A 136 21.23 -22.98 9.47
C PHE A 136 21.91 -23.73 8.32
N ARG A 137 21.52 -23.39 7.08
CA ARG A 137 22.03 -24.06 5.86
C ARG A 137 22.94 -23.15 5.05
N GLN A 138 24.16 -23.62 4.77
CA GLN A 138 25.12 -22.95 3.88
C GLN A 138 25.93 -23.96 3.07
N THR A 139 26.50 -23.52 1.95
CA THR A 139 27.46 -24.33 1.19
C THR A 139 28.83 -24.29 1.88
N PRO A 140 29.59 -25.40 1.89
CA PRO A 140 30.96 -25.43 2.39
C PRO A 140 31.85 -24.35 1.79
N ASP A 141 31.70 -24.07 0.49
CA ASP A 141 32.45 -23.05 -0.23
C ASP A 141 32.21 -21.65 0.34
N ASN A 142 30.94 -21.23 0.46
CA ASN A 142 30.60 -19.93 1.04
C ASN A 142 31.03 -19.83 2.51
N HIS A 143 30.88 -20.92 3.27
CA HIS A 143 31.20 -20.91 4.68
C HIS A 143 32.71 -20.74 4.92
N VAL A 144 33.53 -21.42 4.12
CA VAL A 144 34.99 -21.39 4.25
C VAL A 144 35.59 -20.24 3.44
N ASN A 145 35.43 -20.24 2.12
CA ASN A 145 36.15 -19.30 1.25
C ASN A 145 35.65 -17.86 1.39
N ASP A 146 34.33 -17.64 1.48
CA ASP A 146 33.78 -16.29 1.72
C ASP A 146 33.77 -15.92 3.21
N GLY A 147 34.14 -16.85 4.11
CA GLY A 147 34.05 -16.67 5.55
C GLY A 147 32.62 -16.37 6.05
N LYS A 148 31.58 -16.76 5.30
CA LYS A 148 30.20 -16.46 5.68
C LYS A 148 29.79 -17.28 6.91
N GLY A 149 29.19 -16.59 7.87
CA GLY A 149 28.70 -17.18 9.11
C GLY A 149 27.18 -17.25 9.20
N CYS A 150 26.68 -17.51 10.41
CA CYS A 150 25.26 -17.38 10.74
C CYS A 150 24.79 -15.93 10.50
N TYR A 151 23.67 -15.79 9.78
CA TYR A 151 23.06 -14.49 9.45
C TYR A 151 22.70 -13.68 10.70
N GLU A 152 22.08 -14.34 11.69
CA GLU A 152 21.68 -13.69 12.94
C GLU A 152 22.89 -13.17 13.73
N CYS A 153 24.01 -13.92 13.77
CA CYS A 153 25.25 -13.40 14.35
C CYS A 153 25.78 -12.16 13.61
N GLY A 154 25.53 -12.05 12.31
CA GLY A 154 25.88 -10.86 11.53
C GLY A 154 25.00 -9.67 11.91
N LEU A 155 23.70 -9.91 12.10
CA LEU A 155 22.74 -8.90 12.55
C LEU A 155 23.03 -8.41 13.96
N ASP A 156 23.37 -9.31 14.90
CA ASP A 156 23.75 -8.93 16.27
C ASP A 156 24.92 -7.95 16.28
N GLY A 157 25.95 -8.24 15.47
CA GLY A 157 27.12 -7.38 15.33
C GLY A 157 26.76 -6.00 14.78
N HIS A 158 25.89 -5.95 13.77
CA HIS A 158 25.36 -4.69 13.25
C HIS A 158 24.52 -3.95 14.31
N SER A 159 23.63 -4.63 15.03
CA SER A 159 22.79 -3.99 16.04
C SER A 159 23.61 -3.34 17.14
N LEU A 160 24.70 -3.96 17.57
CA LEU A 160 25.61 -3.41 18.59
C LEU A 160 26.43 -2.22 18.07
N LEU A 161 26.86 -2.26 16.80
CA LEU A 161 27.64 -1.18 16.17
C LEU A 161 26.79 0.08 15.88
N PHE A 162 25.47 -0.06 15.74
CA PHE A 162 24.56 1.04 15.40
C PHE A 162 23.57 1.40 16.51
N SER A 163 23.56 0.66 17.63
CA SER A 163 22.80 1.03 18.82
C SER A 163 23.51 2.18 19.52
N ARG A 164 22.83 3.32 19.64
CA ARG A 164 23.30 4.43 20.45
C ARG A 164 23.15 4.11 21.93
N THR A 165 23.96 4.73 22.77
CA THR A 165 23.71 4.75 24.22
C THR A 165 22.62 5.76 24.59
N GLN A 166 22.15 5.72 25.84
CA GLN A 166 21.24 6.74 26.38
C GLN A 166 21.89 8.12 26.29
N GLU A 167 23.17 8.22 26.65
CA GLU A 167 23.94 9.46 26.69
C GLU A 167 24.08 10.06 25.28
N GLU A 168 24.44 9.24 24.29
CA GLU A 168 24.55 9.66 22.90
C GLU A 168 23.20 10.12 22.32
N PHE A 169 22.10 9.46 22.68
CA PHE A 169 20.77 9.92 22.28
C PHE A 169 20.47 11.32 22.85
N LEU A 170 20.76 11.55 24.14
CA LEU A 170 20.50 12.82 24.80
C LEU A 170 21.37 13.95 24.23
N GLU A 171 22.63 13.68 23.91
CA GLU A 171 23.55 14.64 23.29
C GLU A 171 23.03 15.09 21.91
N LEU A 172 22.72 14.14 21.03
CA LEU A 172 22.18 14.45 19.70
C LEU A 172 20.81 15.13 19.77
N ALA A 173 19.95 14.74 20.72
CA ALA A 173 18.65 15.37 20.88
C ALA A 173 18.77 16.85 21.31
N LYS A 174 19.79 17.19 22.12
CA LYS A 174 20.13 18.57 22.47
C LYS A 174 20.76 19.32 21.30
N GLU A 175 21.56 18.68 20.47
CA GLU A 175 22.13 19.30 19.26
C GLU A 175 21.01 19.71 18.28
N VAL A 176 20.03 18.82 18.05
CA VAL A 176 18.95 19.07 17.09
C VAL A 176 17.92 20.10 17.59
N HIS A 177 17.55 20.04 18.88
CA HIS A 177 16.43 20.83 19.42
C HIS A 177 16.86 21.93 20.41
N GLY A 178 18.14 22.04 20.72
CA GLY A 178 18.66 22.95 21.73
C GLY A 178 17.99 22.77 23.08
N ASN A 179 17.56 23.88 23.69
CA ASN A 179 16.92 23.93 25.01
C ASN A 179 15.38 23.83 24.95
N LYS A 180 14.81 23.36 23.84
CA LYS A 180 13.35 23.36 23.63
C LYS A 180 12.62 22.31 24.48
N TYR A 181 13.29 21.19 24.79
CA TYR A 181 12.68 20.05 25.47
C TYR A 181 13.45 19.64 26.72
N ASP A 182 12.72 19.05 27.67
CA ASP A 182 13.28 18.35 28.82
C ASP A 182 13.19 16.83 28.59
N TYR A 183 14.29 16.15 28.91
CA TYR A 183 14.49 14.70 28.75
C TYR A 183 14.64 13.98 30.10
N SER A 184 14.26 14.61 31.21
CA SER A 184 14.31 14.03 32.56
C SER A 184 13.59 12.68 32.71
N LEU A 185 12.60 12.40 31.86
CA LEU A 185 11.86 11.13 31.80
C LEU A 185 12.17 10.30 30.53
N ALA A 186 13.20 10.65 29.77
CA ALA A 186 13.55 9.95 28.54
C ALA A 186 14.29 8.65 28.86
N GLU A 187 13.74 7.52 28.42
CA GLU A 187 14.37 6.20 28.52
C GLU A 187 14.57 5.63 27.10
N TYR A 188 15.81 5.67 26.62
CA TYR A 188 16.21 5.20 25.29
C TYR A 188 16.46 3.69 25.31
N LYS A 189 15.67 2.97 24.51
CA LYS A 189 15.80 1.51 24.32
C LYS A 189 16.10 1.13 22.87
N GLY A 190 16.45 2.11 22.04
CA GLY A 190 16.66 1.94 20.60
C GLY A 190 15.98 3.00 19.75
N ALA A 191 16.47 3.15 18.51
CA ALA A 191 16.02 4.16 17.57
C ALA A 191 14.57 3.95 17.09
N ASP A 192 14.10 2.71 17.09
CA ASP A 192 12.74 2.28 16.73
C ASP A 192 11.77 2.28 17.93
N LYS A 193 12.23 2.62 19.14
CA LYS A 193 11.39 2.69 20.34
C LYS A 193 10.97 4.13 20.62
N LYS A 194 9.83 4.26 21.31
CA LYS A 194 9.30 5.57 21.73
C LYS A 194 9.98 6.01 23.02
N VAL A 195 10.44 7.25 23.04
CA VAL A 195 10.95 7.97 24.21
C VAL A 195 9.91 8.97 24.70
N THR A 196 9.89 9.22 26.01
CA THR A 196 9.05 10.27 26.61
C THR A 196 9.84 11.57 26.61
N ILE A 197 9.25 12.63 26.04
CA ILE A 197 9.87 13.95 25.91
C ILE A 197 8.92 14.97 26.51
N ILE A 198 9.46 15.99 27.18
CA ILE A 198 8.67 17.02 27.85
C ILE A 198 8.83 18.35 27.10
N CYS A 199 7.72 18.88 26.63
CA CYS A 199 7.65 20.20 26.04
C CYS A 199 7.40 21.20 27.15
N LYS A 200 8.21 22.27 27.19
CA LYS A 200 8.06 23.33 28.18
C LYS A 200 6.68 23.99 28.15
N GLU A 201 6.04 24.02 26.99
CA GLU A 201 4.71 24.63 26.79
C GLU A 201 3.56 23.61 26.89
N HIS A 202 3.72 22.41 26.33
CA HIS A 202 2.62 21.46 26.13
C HIS A 202 2.72 20.17 26.97
N GLY A 203 3.75 20.06 27.81
CA GLY A 203 3.95 18.91 28.69
C GLY A 203 4.48 17.66 27.97
N LYS A 204 4.24 16.49 28.57
CA LYS A 204 4.86 15.22 28.15
C LYS A 204 4.17 14.58 26.95
N TRP A 205 4.95 14.08 26.00
CA TRP A 205 4.47 13.23 24.91
C TRP A 205 5.46 12.10 24.59
N LYS A 206 5.03 11.13 23.76
CA LYS A 206 5.88 10.01 23.32
C LYS A 206 6.14 10.08 21.82
N GLN A 207 7.39 9.86 21.42
CA GLN A 207 7.80 9.87 20.01
C GLN A 207 8.94 8.87 19.78
N PHE A 208 9.05 8.31 18.57
CA PHE A 208 10.20 7.47 18.21
C PHE A 208 11.50 8.26 18.31
N ALA A 209 12.52 7.67 18.94
CA ALA A 209 13.82 8.32 19.13
C ALA A 209 14.46 8.73 17.79
N SER A 210 14.38 7.86 16.78
CA SER A 210 14.85 8.18 15.41
C SER A 210 14.12 9.37 14.78
N SER A 211 12.79 9.46 14.93
CA SER A 211 12.02 10.60 14.42
C SER A 211 12.38 11.89 15.14
N HIS A 212 12.61 11.82 16.45
CA HIS A 212 12.99 12.97 17.23
C HIS A 212 14.37 13.51 16.80
N LEU A 213 15.37 12.64 16.64
CA LEU A 213 16.70 13.01 16.14
C LEU A 213 16.69 13.53 14.69
N LYS A 214 15.63 13.29 13.91
CA LYS A 214 15.44 13.89 12.57
C LYS A 214 14.85 15.31 12.61
N GLY A 215 14.63 15.87 13.80
CA GLY A 215 14.09 17.23 13.95
C GLY A 215 12.57 17.30 14.05
N HIS A 216 11.87 16.18 14.25
CA HIS A 216 10.42 16.24 14.49
C HIS A 216 10.12 16.90 15.84
N ASN A 217 9.26 17.91 15.81
CA ASN A 217 8.91 18.72 16.98
C ASN A 217 7.73 18.15 17.77
N CYS A 218 7.45 18.75 18.93
CA CYS A 218 6.23 18.52 19.70
C CYS A 218 4.99 18.71 18.79
N PRO A 219 4.07 17.72 18.70
CA PRO A 219 2.89 17.81 17.84
C PRO A 219 2.00 19.01 18.14
N SER A 220 1.87 19.40 19.41
CA SER A 220 1.07 20.56 19.82
C SER A 220 1.69 21.87 19.35
N CYS A 221 3.02 22.04 19.46
CA CYS A 221 3.71 23.23 18.93
C CYS A 221 3.56 23.40 17.41
N THR A 222 3.43 22.29 16.66
CA THR A 222 3.32 22.34 15.19
C THR A 222 1.87 22.33 14.69
N GLY A 223 0.88 22.43 15.59
CA GLY A 223 -0.54 22.36 15.23
C GLY A 223 -1.00 20.98 14.74
N ASN A 224 -0.18 19.94 14.95
CA ASN A 224 -0.48 18.54 14.63
C ASN A 224 -1.01 17.76 15.85
N SER A 225 -1.30 18.43 16.97
CA SER A 225 -2.13 17.84 18.02
C SER A 225 -3.55 17.69 17.51
N GLY A 226 -4.13 16.49 17.63
CA GLY A 226 -5.55 16.32 17.39
C GLY A 226 -6.36 17.26 18.29
N LEU A 227 -7.49 17.76 17.80
CA LEU A 227 -8.38 18.61 18.59
C LEU A 227 -8.92 17.83 19.79
N THR A 228 -9.17 18.52 20.89
CA THR A 228 -10.01 18.03 21.98
C THR A 228 -11.48 18.06 21.57
N LYS A 229 -12.34 17.40 22.37
CA LYS A 229 -13.81 17.47 22.16
C LYS A 229 -14.29 18.93 22.20
N ASP A 230 -13.81 19.71 23.15
CA ASP A 230 -14.29 21.08 23.37
C ASP A 230 -13.84 22.01 22.23
N GLU A 231 -12.58 21.90 21.80
CA GLU A 231 -12.07 22.63 20.61
C GLU A 231 -12.80 22.23 19.33
N PHE A 232 -13.23 20.96 19.21
CA PHE A 232 -14.09 20.52 18.11
C PHE A 232 -15.45 21.21 18.18
N VAL A 233 -16.11 21.24 19.34
CA VAL A 233 -17.44 21.84 19.51
C VAL A 233 -17.39 23.34 19.24
N GLU A 234 -16.39 24.06 19.77
CA GLU A 234 -16.23 25.50 19.53
C GLU A 234 -16.10 25.81 18.03
N LYS A 235 -15.26 25.06 17.32
CA LYS A 235 -15.11 25.22 15.86
C LYS A 235 -16.36 24.83 15.09
N ALA A 236 -17.10 23.83 15.55
CA ALA A 236 -18.35 23.41 14.92
C ALA A 236 -19.46 24.46 15.11
N VAL A 237 -19.55 25.08 16.30
CA VAL A 237 -20.46 26.21 16.57
C VAL A 237 -20.07 27.42 15.74
N LYS A 238 -18.78 27.72 15.58
CA LYS A 238 -18.34 28.80 14.69
C LYS A 238 -18.74 28.57 13.23
N GLN A 239 -18.64 27.32 12.75
CA GLN A 239 -18.98 26.97 11.38
C GLN A 239 -20.49 26.95 11.10
N HIS A 240 -21.30 26.46 12.06
CA HIS A 240 -22.74 26.21 11.85
C HIS A 240 -23.67 27.12 12.64
N GLY A 241 -23.15 27.92 13.58
CA GLY A 241 -23.94 28.55 14.65
C GLY A 241 -24.42 27.51 15.69
N GLU A 242 -25.30 27.96 16.59
CA GLU A 242 -25.90 27.12 17.67
C GLU A 242 -27.02 26.19 17.16
N ILE A 243 -26.89 25.64 15.95
CA ILE A 243 -27.98 24.91 15.31
C ILE A 243 -27.96 23.40 15.59
N TYR A 244 -26.80 22.83 15.91
CA TYR A 244 -26.66 21.41 16.22
C TYR A 244 -26.33 21.21 17.70
N ASN A 245 -26.83 20.11 18.26
CA ASN A 245 -26.46 19.69 19.60
C ASN A 245 -25.31 18.65 19.52
N TYR A 246 -24.28 18.87 20.35
CA TYR A 246 -23.06 18.07 20.42
C TYR A 246 -22.88 17.32 21.76
N ASP A 247 -23.86 17.32 22.65
CA ASP A 247 -23.76 16.75 24.00
C ASP A 247 -23.35 15.27 23.95
N LYS A 248 -23.95 14.53 23.01
CA LYS A 248 -23.70 13.10 22.79
C LYS A 248 -22.55 12.81 21.83
N VAL A 249 -21.72 13.81 21.51
CA VAL A 249 -20.49 13.60 20.72
C VAL A 249 -19.44 12.89 21.59
N ASN A 250 -18.99 11.74 21.09
CA ASN A 250 -17.79 11.07 21.58
C ASN A 250 -16.66 11.31 20.58
N TYR A 251 -15.82 12.31 20.84
CA TYR A 251 -14.73 12.69 19.96
C TYR A 251 -13.49 11.82 20.24
N VAL A 252 -12.97 11.18 19.19
CA VAL A 252 -11.75 10.35 19.28
C VAL A 252 -10.63 10.94 18.42
N ASN A 253 -10.94 11.31 17.17
CA ASN A 253 -10.03 11.99 16.26
C ASN A 253 -10.83 12.67 15.14
N ALA A 254 -10.14 13.45 14.30
CA ALA A 254 -10.77 14.29 13.30
C ALA A 254 -11.48 13.52 12.17
N HIS A 255 -11.15 12.25 11.95
CA HIS A 255 -11.68 11.44 10.85
C HIS A 255 -12.74 10.43 11.29
N GLN A 256 -12.79 10.08 12.57
CA GLN A 256 -13.79 9.16 13.11
C GLN A 256 -15.14 9.86 13.21
N LYS A 257 -16.17 9.25 12.60
CA LYS A 257 -17.51 9.83 12.58
C LYS A 257 -18.09 9.96 13.98
N VAL A 258 -18.53 11.18 14.32
CA VAL A 258 -19.23 11.52 15.56
C VAL A 258 -20.74 11.56 15.33
N LYS A 259 -21.51 11.37 16.40
CA LYS A 259 -22.99 11.43 16.39
C LYS A 259 -23.43 12.84 16.75
N ILE A 260 -23.96 13.57 15.77
CA ILE A 260 -24.41 14.96 15.89
C ILE A 260 -25.93 14.98 15.82
N GLU A 261 -26.58 15.83 16.62
CA GLU A 261 -28.04 15.94 16.65
C GLU A 261 -28.52 17.16 15.85
N CYS A 262 -29.36 16.90 14.86
CA CYS A 262 -30.13 17.93 14.17
C CYS A 262 -31.49 18.06 14.86
N PRO A 263 -31.90 19.26 15.31
CA PRO A 263 -33.20 19.46 15.97
C PRO A 263 -34.42 19.01 15.15
N VAL A 264 -34.31 19.05 13.81
CA VAL A 264 -35.42 18.70 12.89
C VAL A 264 -35.42 17.22 12.52
N HIS A 265 -34.24 16.63 12.27
CA HIS A 265 -34.12 15.29 11.67
C HIS A 265 -33.50 14.24 12.61
N GLY A 266 -33.20 14.62 13.85
CA GLY A 266 -32.55 13.80 14.85
C GLY A 266 -31.07 13.56 14.56
N PHE A 267 -30.56 12.43 15.06
CA PHE A 267 -29.13 12.11 14.99
C PHE A 267 -28.65 11.72 13.60
N PHE A 268 -27.46 12.22 13.23
CA PHE A 268 -26.72 11.82 12.05
C PHE A 268 -25.23 11.62 12.37
N LYS A 269 -24.49 10.99 11.46
CA LYS A 269 -23.07 10.67 11.65
C LYS A 269 -22.21 11.39 10.60
N GLN A 270 -21.21 12.13 11.05
CA GLN A 270 -20.23 12.80 10.17
C GLN A 270 -18.85 12.86 10.83
N ALA A 271 -17.79 12.91 10.00
CA ALA A 271 -16.43 13.13 10.49
C ALA A 271 -16.26 14.59 10.92
N PRO A 272 -15.59 14.88 12.05
CA PRO A 272 -15.27 16.24 12.47
C PRO A 272 -14.63 17.12 11.39
N THR A 273 -13.70 16.57 10.59
CA THR A 273 -13.10 17.31 9.47
C THR A 273 -14.12 17.72 8.41
N ASP A 274 -15.05 16.82 8.07
CA ASP A 274 -16.09 17.08 7.08
C ASP A 274 -17.10 18.12 7.59
N HIS A 275 -17.41 18.03 8.88
CA HIS A 275 -18.39 18.89 9.53
C HIS A 275 -17.88 20.31 9.73
N ILE A 276 -16.58 20.52 9.96
CA ILE A 276 -15.99 21.86 10.14
C ILE A 276 -15.43 22.41 8.82
N TYR A 277 -14.54 21.67 8.15
CA TYR A 277 -13.68 22.24 7.11
C TYR A 277 -14.14 21.96 5.67
N SER A 278 -14.80 20.83 5.40
CA SER A 278 -15.22 20.46 4.04
C SER A 278 -16.50 21.17 3.59
N ASN A 279 -16.46 22.50 3.57
CA ASN A 279 -17.60 23.42 3.35
C ASN A 279 -18.67 23.35 4.45
N GLY A 280 -18.29 22.90 5.65
CA GLY A 280 -19.20 22.77 6.78
C GLY A 280 -20.40 21.87 6.47
N LYS A 281 -20.18 20.57 6.20
CA LYS A 281 -21.30 19.69 5.86
C LYS A 281 -22.30 19.63 7.02
N GLY A 282 -23.56 19.93 6.73
CA GLY A 282 -24.66 19.88 7.69
C GLY A 282 -25.39 18.54 7.68
N CYS A 283 -26.56 18.49 8.32
CA CYS A 283 -27.44 17.32 8.28
C CYS A 283 -27.79 16.96 6.83
N PRO A 284 -27.57 15.70 6.39
CA PRO A 284 -27.81 15.30 5.00
C PRO A 284 -29.29 15.28 4.59
N LYS A 285 -30.21 15.35 5.57
CA LYS A 285 -31.65 15.40 5.33
C LYS A 285 -32.19 16.84 5.21
N CYS A 286 -31.44 17.84 5.69
CA CYS A 286 -31.78 19.24 5.47
C CYS A 286 -31.53 19.59 4.00
N LYS A 287 -32.60 19.87 3.25
CA LYS A 287 -32.52 20.41 1.89
C LYS A 287 -32.26 21.93 1.87
N GLU A 288 -32.56 22.59 3.00
CA GLU A 288 -32.31 24.01 3.23
C GLU A 288 -30.82 24.31 3.37
N THR A 289 -30.37 25.46 2.84
CA THR A 289 -29.01 25.96 3.08
C THR A 289 -28.84 26.44 4.51
N THR A 290 -27.60 26.55 5.01
CA THR A 290 -27.34 27.04 6.38
C THR A 290 -27.93 28.43 6.63
N GLY A 291 -27.91 29.31 5.62
CA GLY A 291 -28.50 30.65 5.69
C GLY A 291 -30.02 30.65 5.75
N GLU A 292 -30.68 29.94 4.83
CA GLU A 292 -32.14 29.77 4.85
C GLU A 292 -32.62 29.18 6.19
N ARG A 293 -31.89 28.20 6.72
CA ARG A 293 -32.21 27.59 8.01
C ARG A 293 -32.10 28.58 9.17
N LYS A 294 -31.09 29.45 9.18
CA LYS A 294 -30.98 30.52 10.19
C LYS A 294 -32.16 31.49 10.12
N ILE A 295 -32.53 31.93 8.92
CA ILE A 295 -33.71 32.79 8.70
C ILE A 295 -34.97 32.10 9.24
N ARG A 296 -35.17 30.82 8.89
CA ARG A 296 -36.32 30.03 9.35
C ARG A 296 -36.40 29.94 10.87
N LEU A 297 -35.30 29.57 11.54
CA LEU A 297 -35.23 29.46 12.99
C LEU A 297 -35.50 30.80 13.68
N TYR A 298 -35.02 31.91 13.10
CA TYR A 298 -35.33 33.25 13.59
C TYR A 298 -36.83 33.56 13.45
N LEU A 299 -37.43 33.31 12.28
CA LEU A 299 -38.87 33.55 12.07
C LEU A 299 -39.73 32.72 13.05
N GLU A 300 -39.37 31.46 13.27
CA GLU A 300 -40.03 30.56 14.23
C GLU A 300 -39.86 31.03 15.68
N SER A 301 -38.65 31.45 16.08
CA SER A 301 -38.40 31.94 17.46
C SER A 301 -39.15 33.23 17.77
N GLN A 302 -39.41 34.07 16.76
CA GLN A 302 -40.21 35.29 16.90
C GLN A 302 -41.71 35.05 16.68
N GLY A 303 -42.14 33.82 16.36
CA GLY A 303 -43.55 33.51 16.12
C GLY A 303 -44.14 34.17 14.86
N ILE A 304 -43.30 34.49 13.87
CA ILE A 304 -43.72 35.17 12.63
C ILE A 304 -44.29 34.15 11.65
N ASN A 305 -45.45 34.45 11.06
CA ASN A 305 -46.08 33.60 10.05
C ASN A 305 -45.38 33.78 8.68
N TYR A 306 -44.99 32.67 8.04
CA TYR A 306 -44.29 32.68 6.76
C TYR A 306 -44.65 31.50 5.85
N LYS A 307 -44.38 31.65 4.55
CA LYS A 307 -44.46 30.59 3.53
C LYS A 307 -43.08 30.40 2.90
N TYR A 308 -42.54 29.18 2.99
CA TYR A 308 -41.25 28.80 2.41
C TYR A 308 -41.37 28.53 0.90
N GLN A 309 -40.37 28.96 0.12
CA GLN A 309 -40.27 28.76 -1.34
C GLN A 309 -41.53 29.20 -2.11
N LYS A 310 -42.06 30.37 -1.77
CA LYS A 310 -43.30 30.90 -2.37
C LYS A 310 -43.08 31.26 -3.83
N ARG A 311 -43.90 30.68 -4.71
CA ARG A 311 -43.95 31.02 -6.15
C ARG A 311 -45.16 31.89 -6.45
N PHE A 312 -44.95 32.93 -7.25
CA PHE A 312 -46.00 33.76 -7.83
C PHE A 312 -46.14 33.42 -9.31
N LYS A 313 -47.37 33.41 -9.82
CA LYS A 313 -47.64 33.05 -11.22
C LYS A 313 -47.09 34.08 -12.20
N ASP A 314 -46.90 35.32 -11.75
CA ASP A 314 -46.52 36.44 -12.61
C ASP A 314 -45.02 36.75 -12.51
N CYS A 315 -44.28 36.11 -11.58
CA CYS A 315 -42.83 36.23 -11.45
C CYS A 315 -42.13 35.09 -12.20
N ASN A 316 -41.89 35.28 -13.51
CA ASN A 316 -41.46 34.21 -14.42
C ASN A 316 -40.25 34.59 -15.27
N HIS A 317 -39.41 33.60 -15.59
CA HIS A 317 -38.37 33.75 -16.62
C HIS A 317 -38.46 32.64 -17.69
N LYS A 318 -38.22 31.39 -17.28
CA LYS A 318 -38.52 30.16 -18.07
C LYS A 318 -39.51 29.26 -17.34
N THR A 319 -39.52 29.35 -16.02
CA THR A 319 -40.47 28.79 -15.07
C THR A 319 -40.72 29.85 -13.99
N THR A 320 -41.72 29.66 -13.14
CA THR A 320 -41.96 30.54 -11.98
C THR A 320 -40.72 30.58 -11.10
N LEU A 321 -40.35 31.77 -10.62
CA LEU A 321 -39.21 31.93 -9.71
C LEU A 321 -39.71 31.87 -8.25
N PRO A 322 -39.15 30.97 -7.41
CA PRO A 322 -39.52 30.91 -6.00
C PRO A 322 -38.80 32.02 -5.23
N PHE A 323 -39.46 32.53 -4.19
CA PHE A 323 -38.85 33.32 -3.13
C PHE A 323 -38.60 32.47 -1.89
N ASP A 324 -37.43 32.59 -1.25
CA ASP A 324 -37.04 31.71 -0.14
C ASP A 324 -38.05 31.77 1.01
N PHE A 325 -38.43 32.98 1.44
CA PHE A 325 -39.51 33.19 2.41
C PHE A 325 -40.45 34.31 1.97
N TYR A 326 -41.75 34.10 2.19
CA TYR A 326 -42.79 35.11 2.04
C TYR A 326 -43.54 35.27 3.36
N LEU A 327 -43.56 36.49 3.88
CA LEU A 327 -44.30 36.88 5.08
C LEU A 327 -45.62 37.54 4.64
N PRO A 328 -46.76 36.85 4.76
CA PRO A 328 -48.04 37.36 4.26
C PRO A 328 -48.49 38.64 4.96
N ASP A 329 -48.29 38.70 6.27
CA ASP A 329 -48.84 39.73 7.15
C ASP A 329 -48.20 41.11 6.87
N SER A 330 -46.92 41.13 6.48
CA SER A 330 -46.16 42.35 6.19
C SER A 330 -45.87 42.54 4.69
N LYS A 331 -46.46 41.72 3.80
CA LYS A 331 -46.12 41.66 2.37
C LYS A 331 -44.61 41.74 2.11
N THR A 332 -43.84 40.93 2.83
CA THR A 332 -42.37 40.94 2.76
C THR A 332 -41.86 39.65 2.10
N LEU A 333 -40.91 39.78 1.18
CA LEU A 333 -40.19 38.69 0.54
C LEU A 333 -38.74 38.70 1.04
N ILE A 334 -38.20 37.53 1.34
CA ILE A 334 -36.81 37.37 1.82
C ILE A 334 -36.09 36.42 0.87
N GLU A 335 -34.90 36.81 0.44
CA GLU A 335 -33.96 36.03 -0.37
C GLU A 335 -32.62 35.89 0.36
N PHE A 336 -32.03 34.70 0.31
CA PHE A 336 -30.68 34.45 0.78
C PHE A 336 -29.74 34.21 -0.41
N ASP A 337 -28.94 35.23 -0.73
CA ASP A 337 -28.09 35.23 -1.91
C ASP A 337 -26.75 34.54 -1.62
N GLY A 338 -26.57 33.33 -2.17
CA GLY A 338 -25.31 32.58 -2.13
C GLY A 338 -24.18 33.20 -2.98
N ILE A 339 -22.95 32.68 -2.83
CA ILE A 339 -21.75 33.13 -3.60
C ILE A 339 -21.95 33.14 -5.13
N GLN A 340 -22.84 32.27 -5.63
CA GLN A 340 -23.17 32.14 -7.05
C GLN A 340 -23.90 33.37 -7.64
N HIS A 341 -24.40 34.28 -6.80
CA HIS A 341 -24.96 35.57 -7.23
C HIS A 341 -23.88 36.61 -7.53
N PHE A 342 -22.67 36.44 -6.96
CA PHE A 342 -21.62 37.46 -6.98
C PHE A 342 -20.43 37.03 -7.84
N GLU A 343 -20.12 35.74 -7.88
CA GLU A 343 -18.94 35.22 -8.57
C GLU A 343 -19.24 34.05 -9.51
N PRO A 344 -18.53 33.95 -10.66
CA PRO A 344 -18.68 32.85 -11.59
C PRO A 344 -18.03 31.59 -11.01
N VAL A 345 -18.83 30.70 -10.42
CA VAL A 345 -18.32 29.42 -9.90
C VAL A 345 -18.27 28.38 -11.03
N SER A 346 -17.05 27.93 -11.37
CA SER A 346 -16.77 27.02 -12.49
C SER A 346 -17.57 25.71 -12.43
N ILE A 347 -17.75 25.13 -11.23
CA ILE A 347 -18.55 23.92 -10.99
C ILE A 347 -20.03 24.09 -11.38
N TRP A 348 -20.54 25.32 -11.36
CA TRP A 348 -21.97 25.62 -11.58
C TRP A 348 -22.25 26.28 -12.93
N GLY A 349 -21.30 26.22 -13.87
CA GLY A 349 -21.47 26.74 -15.24
C GLY A 349 -20.80 28.11 -15.50
N GLY A 350 -19.97 28.60 -14.57
CA GLY A 350 -19.12 29.78 -14.76
C GLY A 350 -19.89 31.05 -15.10
N GLU A 351 -19.33 31.89 -15.99
CA GLU A 351 -19.89 33.20 -16.33
C GLU A 351 -21.30 33.15 -16.95
N LYS A 352 -21.64 32.07 -17.66
CA LYS A 352 -22.98 31.91 -18.25
C LYS A 352 -24.05 31.70 -17.18
N ALA A 353 -23.70 31.01 -16.10
CA ALA A 353 -24.59 30.81 -14.96
C ALA A 353 -24.78 32.10 -14.17
N LEU A 354 -23.71 32.86 -13.94
CA LEU A 354 -23.77 34.16 -13.25
C LEU A 354 -24.68 35.16 -14.00
N LYS A 355 -24.51 35.32 -15.31
CA LYS A 355 -25.40 36.19 -16.12
C LYS A 355 -26.85 35.75 -16.09
N SER A 356 -27.09 34.44 -16.07
CA SER A 356 -28.45 33.89 -15.96
C SER A 356 -29.06 34.14 -14.58
N GLN A 357 -28.25 34.15 -13.53
CA GLN A 357 -28.69 34.44 -12.16
C GLN A 357 -28.98 35.94 -11.98
N GLN A 358 -28.12 36.82 -12.47
CA GLN A 358 -28.34 38.28 -12.48
C GLN A 358 -29.67 38.65 -13.16
N LYS A 359 -29.97 38.02 -14.31
CA LYS A 359 -31.25 38.24 -14.99
C LYS A 359 -32.47 37.76 -14.19
N ARG A 360 -32.33 36.69 -13.40
CA ARG A 360 -33.42 36.21 -12.52
C ARG A 360 -33.63 37.16 -11.33
N ASP A 361 -32.54 37.70 -10.81
CA ASP A 361 -32.56 38.68 -9.73
C ASP A 361 -33.24 39.98 -10.15
N GLU A 362 -32.93 40.48 -11.36
CA GLU A 362 -33.61 41.64 -11.96
C GLU A 362 -35.13 41.42 -12.02
N ILE A 363 -35.58 40.28 -12.53
CA ILE A 363 -37.02 39.94 -12.62
C ILE A 363 -37.67 39.89 -11.23
N LYS A 364 -36.97 39.34 -10.22
CA LYS A 364 -37.50 39.30 -8.85
C LYS A 364 -37.62 40.71 -8.25
N ASN A 365 -36.63 41.57 -8.51
CA ASN A 365 -36.64 42.97 -8.05
C ASN A 365 -37.78 43.76 -8.69
N GLU A 366 -37.94 43.65 -10.02
CA GLU A 366 -39.03 44.28 -10.78
C GLU A 366 -40.39 43.78 -10.27
N PHE A 367 -40.57 42.46 -10.13
CA PHE A 367 -41.81 41.89 -9.60
C PHE A 367 -42.16 42.42 -8.21
N ALA A 368 -41.17 42.47 -7.30
CA ALA A 368 -41.39 42.98 -5.96
C ALA A 368 -41.79 44.46 -5.97
N LEU A 369 -41.15 45.28 -6.79
CA LEU A 369 -41.44 46.71 -6.93
C LEU A 369 -42.83 46.96 -7.52
N GLU A 370 -43.16 46.31 -8.64
CA GLU A 370 -44.44 46.47 -9.34
C GLU A 370 -45.64 46.04 -8.49
N ASN A 371 -45.46 45.01 -7.66
CA ASN A 371 -46.52 44.46 -6.81
C ASN A 371 -46.50 45.00 -5.36
N ASN A 372 -45.66 46.01 -5.10
CA ASN A 372 -45.53 46.66 -3.80
C ASN A 372 -45.21 45.68 -2.65
N TYR A 373 -44.29 44.74 -2.89
CA TYR A 373 -43.69 43.88 -1.87
C TYR A 373 -42.40 44.51 -1.33
N LYS A 374 -42.18 44.42 -0.02
CA LYS A 374 -40.87 44.71 0.56
C LYS A 374 -39.93 43.54 0.29
N LEU A 375 -38.85 43.73 -0.46
CA LEU A 375 -37.85 42.69 -0.72
C LEU A 375 -36.61 42.89 0.15
N ILE A 376 -36.29 41.90 0.98
CA ILE A 376 -35.08 41.83 1.80
C ILE A 376 -34.14 40.80 1.17
N ARG A 377 -32.95 41.22 0.75
CA ARG A 377 -31.91 40.31 0.26
C ARG A 377 -30.79 40.23 1.29
N ILE A 378 -30.44 39.03 1.69
CA ILE A 378 -29.38 38.79 2.68
C ILE A 378 -28.22 38.08 2.01
N ASN A 379 -27.04 38.67 2.09
CA ASN A 379 -25.84 38.14 1.45
C ASN A 379 -25.24 36.97 2.27
N TYR A 380 -24.69 35.97 1.60
CA TYR A 380 -23.99 34.85 2.26
C TYR A 380 -22.82 35.28 3.16
N LEU A 381 -22.19 36.43 2.90
CA LEU A 381 -21.14 37.00 3.76
C LEU A 381 -21.69 37.55 5.09
N GLU A 382 -23.00 37.75 5.19
CA GLU A 382 -23.67 38.35 6.34
C GLU A 382 -24.36 37.32 7.23
N LEU A 383 -23.93 36.06 7.17
CA LEU A 383 -24.46 34.94 7.96
C LEU A 383 -24.53 35.21 9.48
N GLU A 384 -23.66 36.05 10.02
CA GLU A 384 -23.65 36.45 11.44
C GLU A 384 -24.56 37.65 11.74
N LYS A 385 -24.92 38.43 10.71
CA LYS A 385 -25.77 39.63 10.83
C LYS A 385 -27.23 39.36 10.47
N ILE A 386 -27.58 38.14 10.06
CA ILE A 386 -28.96 37.76 9.69
C ILE A 386 -29.97 38.23 10.72
N GLU A 387 -29.74 37.94 12.01
CA GLU A 387 -30.67 38.34 13.07
C GLU A 387 -30.76 39.87 13.20
N TYR A 388 -29.65 40.59 13.08
CA TYR A 388 -29.65 42.05 13.12
C TYR A 388 -30.43 42.66 11.96
N ILE A 389 -30.20 42.17 10.73
CA ILE A 389 -30.89 42.64 9.51
C ILE A 389 -32.38 42.35 9.60
N LEU A 390 -32.76 41.14 10.00
CA LEU A 390 -34.17 40.78 10.16
C LEU A 390 -34.83 41.58 11.28
N ASN A 391 -34.12 41.86 12.37
CA ASN A 391 -34.62 42.74 13.43
C ASN A 391 -34.84 44.17 12.92
N SER A 392 -33.89 44.79 12.21
CA SER A 392 -34.03 46.17 11.71
C SER A 392 -35.12 46.30 10.64
N GLU A 393 -35.28 45.28 9.79
CA GLU A 393 -36.20 45.36 8.66
C GLU A 393 -37.62 44.90 8.98
N ILE A 394 -37.78 43.93 9.89
CA ILE A 394 -39.10 43.35 10.22
C ILE A 394 -39.72 44.00 11.46
N LYS A 395 -38.96 44.33 12.53
CA LYS A 395 -39.55 44.95 13.74
C LYS A 395 -40.06 46.37 13.51
N THR A 396 -39.49 47.10 12.55
CA THR A 396 -39.94 48.45 12.20
C THR A 396 -41.35 48.45 11.56
N ALA A 397 -41.79 47.32 10.99
CA ALA A 397 -43.15 47.16 10.44
C ALA A 397 -44.18 46.76 11.51
N TYR A 398 -43.79 46.01 12.54
CA TYR A 398 -44.71 45.54 13.59
C TYR A 398 -44.92 46.55 14.74
N ASN A 399 -43.99 47.49 14.96
CA ASN A 399 -44.16 48.56 15.96
C ASN A 399 -44.96 49.78 15.47
N ASN A 400 -45.26 49.89 14.17
CA ASN A 400 -46.06 50.98 13.61
C ASN A 400 -47.55 50.62 13.40
N GLY A 401 -47.97 49.41 13.80
CA GLY A 401 -49.35 48.91 13.68
C GLY A 401 -50.22 49.06 14.93
N TYR A 402 -49.71 49.66 16.00
CA TYR A 402 -50.49 50.04 17.18
C TYR A 402 -50.38 51.56 17.40
N LYS A 403 -51.23 52.31 16.70
CA LYS A 403 -51.77 53.59 17.15
C LYS A 403 -53.25 53.65 16.84
#